data_AF-A2FGP2-F1
#
_entry.id   AF-A2FGP2-F1
#
_cell.length_a   1.000
_cell.length_b   1.000
_cell.length_c   1.000
_cell.angle_alpha   90.00
_cell.angle_beta   90.00
_cell.angle_gamma   90.00
#
_symmetry.space_group_name_H-M   'P 1'
#
loop_
_entity.id
_entity.type
_entity.pdbx_description
1 polymer ?
#
loop_
_entity_poly.entity_id
_entity_poly.type
_entity_poly.pdbx_seq_one_letter_code
_entity_poly.pdbx_strand_id
1 'polypeptide(L)'
;MSKQSRRYSSMSQSTHSLTEGAKPNKKEMQNRFHEAAKNGNIEELARMIGLGVNVDSTVEDKSTALHFAAYENQIETIRYLIDMNASVNAKNERGLTPLHIAASEGNDLAVCVLIESGANPNTRDTQNVFF
;
A
#
# COMPACT_ATOMS: atom_id res chain seq x y z
N MET A 1 -16.72 -15.37 -12.28
CA MET A 1 -15.50 -16.20 -12.40
C MET A 1 -14.29 -15.30 -12.16
N SER A 2 -14.03 -14.98 -10.90
CA SER A 2 -13.09 -13.93 -10.47
C SER A 2 -11.67 -14.49 -10.44
N LYS A 3 -10.87 -14.18 -11.47
CA LYS A 3 -9.46 -14.57 -11.55
C LYS A 3 -8.59 -13.34 -11.80
N GLN A 4 -8.46 -12.48 -10.79
CA GLN A 4 -7.34 -11.54 -10.71
C GLN A 4 -6.48 -11.67 -9.45
N SER A 5 -6.87 -12.56 -8.52
CA SER A 5 -6.14 -12.89 -7.29
C SER A 5 -4.88 -13.75 -7.50
N ARG A 6 -4.07 -13.48 -8.53
CA ARG A 6 -2.79 -14.19 -8.76
C ARG A 6 -1.60 -13.33 -9.17
N ARG A 7 -1.75 -12.00 -9.33
CA ARG A 7 -0.60 -11.15 -9.68
C ARG A 7 0.13 -10.49 -8.50
N TYR A 8 -0.43 -10.51 -7.30
CA TYR A 8 0.29 -10.06 -6.09
C TYR A 8 0.95 -11.21 -5.30
N SER A 9 0.66 -12.47 -5.64
CA SER A 9 1.22 -13.65 -4.98
C SER A 9 2.54 -14.16 -5.60
N SER A 10 3.10 -13.46 -6.59
CA SER A 10 4.36 -13.85 -7.25
C SER A 10 5.58 -13.01 -6.87
N MET A 11 5.47 -12.02 -5.98
CA MET A 11 6.63 -11.21 -5.57
C MET A 11 7.30 -11.65 -4.26
N SER A 12 6.83 -12.72 -3.60
CA SER A 12 7.46 -13.29 -2.40
C SER A 12 8.44 -14.42 -2.74
N GLN A 13 9.30 -14.22 -3.74
CA GLN A 13 10.45 -15.10 -4.00
C GLN A 13 11.68 -14.22 -4.20
N SER A 14 12.15 -13.64 -3.11
CA SER A 14 13.56 -13.27 -2.95
C SER A 14 13.92 -13.43 -1.47
N THR A 15 13.74 -14.64 -0.97
CA THR A 15 14.50 -15.12 0.19
C THR A 15 15.95 -15.29 -0.25
N HIS A 16 16.86 -14.51 0.34
CA HIS A 16 18.33 -14.59 0.43
C HIS A 16 18.87 -13.14 0.28
N SER A 17 19.50 -12.51 1.27
CA SER A 17 20.43 -13.06 2.25
C SER A 17 20.48 -12.20 3.51
N LEU A 18 20.60 -12.87 4.65
CA LEU A 18 21.23 -12.35 5.85
C LEU A 18 22.60 -11.78 5.45
N THR A 19 22.74 -10.45 5.45
CA THR A 19 24.06 -9.81 5.59
C THR A 19 23.99 -8.98 6.86
N GLU A 20 24.46 -9.59 7.93
CA GLU A 20 24.79 -8.93 9.18
C GLU A 20 25.73 -7.75 8.87
N GLY A 21 25.31 -6.52 9.19
CA GLY A 21 26.17 -5.33 9.18
C GLY A 21 26.04 -4.36 8.00
N ALA A 22 25.21 -4.64 6.98
CA ALA A 22 24.97 -3.66 5.91
C ALA A 22 23.90 -2.64 6.33
N LYS A 23 24.21 -1.34 6.26
CA LYS A 23 23.19 -0.29 6.42
C LYS A 23 22.06 -0.56 5.41
N PRO A 24 20.79 -0.61 5.84
CA PRO A 24 19.68 -0.87 4.94
C PRO A 24 19.73 0.15 3.80
N ASN A 25 19.83 -0.33 2.57
CA ASN A 25 19.86 0.56 1.42
C ASN A 25 18.47 1.22 1.26
N LYS A 26 18.40 2.39 0.62
CA LYS A 26 17.16 3.16 0.50
C LYS A 26 16.01 2.35 -0.11
N LYS A 27 16.30 1.45 -1.06
CA LYS A 27 15.32 0.59 -1.75
C LYS A 27 14.80 -0.51 -0.83
N GLU A 28 15.67 -1.15 -0.05
CA GLU A 28 15.32 -2.20 0.90
C GLU A 28 14.48 -1.65 2.05
N MET A 29 14.83 -0.46 2.54
CA MET A 29 14.05 0.25 3.56
C MET A 29 12.64 0.57 3.04
N GLN A 30 12.50 1.03 1.80
CA GLN A 30 11.21 1.24 1.15
C GLN A 30 10.44 -0.07 0.97
N ASN A 31 11.07 -1.13 0.48
CA ASN A 31 10.41 -2.42 0.30
C ASN A 31 9.87 -2.97 1.63
N ARG A 32 10.66 -2.90 2.70
CA ARG A 32 10.23 -3.30 4.04
C ARG A 32 9.08 -2.44 4.57
N PHE A 33 9.05 -1.14 4.26
CA PHE A 33 7.95 -0.25 4.64
C PHE A 33 6.62 -0.69 4.01
N HIS A 34 6.64 -1.03 2.71
CA HIS A 34 5.44 -1.50 2.01
C HIS A 34 5.02 -2.90 2.49
N GLU A 35 5.97 -3.77 2.78
CA GLU A 35 5.70 -5.09 3.36
C GLU A 35 5.10 -4.99 4.77
N ALA A 36 5.59 -4.07 5.60
CA ALA A 36 5.00 -3.79 6.91
C ALA A 36 3.56 -3.31 6.77
N ALA A 37 3.27 -2.43 5.81
CA ALA A 37 1.91 -1.97 5.55
C ALA A 37 0.98 -3.08 5.07
N LYS A 38 1.50 -3.97 4.21
CA LYS A 38 0.78 -5.15 3.73
C LYS A 38 0.42 -6.10 4.88
N ASN A 39 1.36 -6.33 5.80
CA ASN A 39 1.20 -7.29 6.90
C ASN A 39 0.49 -6.70 8.14
N GLY A 40 0.13 -5.42 8.11
CA GLY A 40 -0.52 -4.75 9.25
C GLY A 40 0.43 -4.37 10.40
N ASN A 41 1.75 -4.34 10.16
CA ASN A 41 2.75 -4.10 11.20
C ASN A 41 2.98 -2.59 11.42
N ILE A 42 2.12 -1.99 12.24
CA ILE A 42 2.16 -0.56 12.57
C ILE A 42 3.45 -0.17 13.32
N GLU A 43 3.97 -1.03 14.20
CA GLU A 43 5.20 -0.74 14.95
C GLU A 43 6.40 -0.56 14.01
N GLU A 44 6.53 -1.43 13.01
CA GLU A 44 7.60 -1.34 12.01
C GLU A 44 7.42 -0.12 11.10
N LEU A 45 6.18 0.23 10.73
CA LEU A 45 5.88 1.46 10.00
C LEU A 45 6.30 2.70 10.80
N ALA A 46 5.89 2.78 12.07
CA ALA A 46 6.23 3.89 12.95
C ALA A 46 7.75 4.05 13.10
N ARG A 47 8.46 2.93 13.31
CA ARG A 47 9.91 2.91 13.40
C ARG A 47 10.56 3.45 12.13
N MET A 48 10.07 3.06 10.95
CA MET A 48 10.62 3.52 9.67
C MET A 48 10.32 4.99 9.36
N ILE A 49 9.13 5.48 9.70
CA ILE A 49 8.81 6.90 9.59
C ILE A 49 9.77 7.71 10.48
N GLY A 50 10.04 7.22 11.69
CA GLY A 50 11.05 7.81 12.59
C GLY A 50 12.49 7.78 12.04
N LEU A 51 12.81 6.86 11.13
CA LEU A 51 14.09 6.82 10.40
C LEU A 51 14.13 7.76 9.18
N GLY A 52 13.05 8.48 8.90
CA GLY A 52 12.94 9.41 7.77
C GLY A 52 12.40 8.78 6.48
N VAL A 53 11.75 7.61 6.54
CA VAL A 53 11.01 7.07 5.40
C VAL A 53 9.79 7.94 5.13
N ASN A 54 9.62 8.37 3.89
CA ASN A 54 8.41 9.07 3.47
C ASN A 54 7.21 8.10 3.47
N VAL A 55 6.10 8.51 4.08
CA VAL A 55 4.84 7.75 4.13
C VAL A 55 4.29 7.50 2.72
N ASP A 56 4.43 8.48 1.84
CA ASP A 56 4.10 8.37 0.41
C ASP A 56 5.27 7.84 -0.44
N SER A 57 6.20 7.09 0.18
CA SER A 57 7.19 6.36 -0.60
C SER A 57 6.47 5.39 -1.53
N THR A 58 7.05 5.20 -2.72
CA THR A 58 6.49 4.35 -3.76
C THR A 58 7.48 3.26 -4.16
N VAL A 59 6.95 2.10 -4.55
CA VAL A 59 7.75 1.04 -5.21
C VAL A 59 7.70 1.18 -6.74
N GLU A 60 8.21 0.17 -7.46
CA GLU A 60 8.44 0.23 -8.92
C GLU A 60 7.17 0.54 -9.74
N ASP A 61 5.99 0.13 -9.27
CA ASP A 61 4.69 0.36 -9.92
C ASP A 61 3.99 1.66 -9.46
N LYS A 62 4.74 2.55 -8.77
CA LYS A 62 4.22 3.75 -8.09
C LYS A 62 3.16 3.48 -7.01
N SER A 63 3.00 2.23 -6.55
CA SER A 63 2.13 1.93 -5.42
C SER A 63 2.77 2.40 -4.12
N THR A 64 1.96 3.05 -3.28
CA THR A 64 2.32 3.47 -1.92
C THR A 64 1.95 2.41 -0.90
N ALA A 65 2.45 2.54 0.34
CA ALA A 65 2.05 1.69 1.46
C ALA A 65 0.52 1.57 1.64
N LEU A 66 -0.22 2.66 1.38
CA LEU A 66 -1.67 2.69 1.48
C LEU A 66 -2.37 1.78 0.44
N HIS A 67 -1.78 1.60 -0.75
CA HIS A 67 -2.30 0.66 -1.76
C HIS A 67 -2.21 -0.80 -1.26
N PHE A 68 -1.09 -1.16 -0.61
CA PHE A 68 -0.90 -2.51 -0.07
C PHE A 68 -1.78 -2.78 1.15
N ALA A 69 -1.92 -1.79 2.05
CA ALA A 69 -2.82 -1.90 3.19
C ALA A 69 -4.30 -2.04 2.74
N ALA A 70 -4.70 -1.32 1.69
CA ALA A 70 -6.03 -1.44 1.08
C ALA A 70 -6.26 -2.79 0.40
N TYR A 71 -5.24 -3.37 -0.23
CA TYR A 71 -5.30 -4.69 -0.86
C TYR A 71 -5.53 -5.82 0.16
N GLU A 72 -4.82 -5.79 1.29
CA GLU A 72 -4.93 -6.82 2.35
C GLU A 72 -5.99 -6.48 3.42
N ASN A 73 -6.82 -5.45 3.20
CA ASN A 73 -7.87 -5.01 4.13
C ASN A 73 -7.35 -4.67 5.55
N GLN A 74 -6.15 -4.09 5.65
CA GLN A 74 -5.50 -3.76 6.93
C GLN A 74 -6.02 -2.43 7.50
N ILE A 75 -7.20 -2.47 8.11
CA ILE A 75 -7.95 -1.27 8.54
C ILE A 75 -7.13 -0.36 9.48
N GLU A 76 -6.51 -0.92 10.50
CA GLU A 76 -5.76 -0.12 11.47
C GLU A 76 -4.50 0.48 10.85
N THR A 77 -3.92 -0.21 9.88
CA THR A 77 -2.78 0.32 9.14
C THR A 77 -3.20 1.41 8.15
N ILE A 78 -4.36 1.29 7.51
CA ILE A 78 -4.95 2.35 6.69
C ILE A 78 -5.14 3.60 7.54
N ARG A 79 -5.79 3.47 8.71
CA ARG A 79 -6.00 4.60 9.65
C ARG A 79 -4.67 5.22 10.07
N TYR A 80 -3.71 4.39 10.50
CA TYR A 80 -2.40 4.84 10.92
C TYR A 80 -1.65 5.61 9.82
N LEU A 81 -1.62 5.09 8.59
CA LEU A 81 -0.95 5.76 7.48
C LEU A 81 -1.60 7.12 7.18
N ILE A 82 -2.93 7.21 7.25
CA ILE A 82 -3.69 8.45 7.04
C ILE A 82 -3.40 9.47 8.14
N ASP A 83 -3.33 9.02 9.41
CA ASP A 83 -2.92 9.86 10.54
C ASP A 83 -1.49 10.38 10.38
N MET A 84 -0.63 9.62 9.69
CA MET A 84 0.73 10.03 9.29
C MET A 84 0.75 10.84 7.98
N ASN A 85 -0.37 11.45 7.59
CA ASN A 85 -0.52 12.29 6.40
C ASN A 85 -0.29 11.56 5.06
N ALA A 86 -0.56 10.26 4.97
CA ALA A 86 -0.54 9.55 3.69
C ALA A 86 -1.54 10.15 2.68
N SER A 87 -1.14 10.20 1.42
CA SER A 87 -2.01 10.63 0.33
C SER A 87 -3.07 9.55 0.02
N VAL A 88 -4.27 9.75 0.56
CA VAL A 88 -5.45 8.88 0.36
C VAL A 88 -5.80 8.66 -1.12
N ASN A 89 -5.58 9.69 -1.94
CA ASN A 89 -5.86 9.69 -3.37
C ASN A 89 -4.62 9.46 -4.25
N ALA A 90 -3.55 8.89 -3.68
CA ALA A 90 -2.35 8.54 -4.43
C ALA A 90 -2.72 7.61 -5.60
N LYS A 91 -2.08 7.79 -6.76
CA LYS A 91 -2.30 6.97 -7.95
C LYS A 91 -1.05 6.14 -8.24
N ASN A 92 -1.23 4.84 -8.43
CA ASN A 92 -0.17 3.99 -8.95
C ASN A 92 0.01 4.18 -10.48
N GLU A 93 0.93 3.44 -11.08
CA GLU A 93 1.25 3.54 -12.52
C GLU A 93 0.04 3.26 -13.42
N ARG A 94 -0.92 2.46 -12.93
CA ARG A 94 -2.18 2.15 -13.62
C ARG A 94 -3.29 3.17 -13.37
N GLY A 95 -2.98 4.25 -12.64
CA GLY A 95 -3.93 5.29 -12.26
C GLY A 95 -4.92 4.86 -11.17
N LEU A 96 -4.73 3.68 -10.57
CA LEU A 96 -5.60 3.16 -9.51
C LEU A 96 -5.24 3.86 -8.21
N THR A 97 -6.27 4.17 -7.41
CA THR A 97 -6.11 4.67 -6.04
C THR A 97 -6.25 3.52 -5.04
N PRO A 98 -5.85 3.69 -3.77
CA PRO A 98 -6.12 2.70 -2.72
C PRO A 98 -7.60 2.29 -2.66
N LEU A 99 -8.51 3.24 -2.92
CA LEU A 99 -9.96 2.98 -2.97
C LEU A 99 -10.34 2.05 -4.12
N HIS A 100 -9.77 2.22 -5.32
CA HIS A 100 -10.01 1.31 -6.44
C HIS A 100 -9.56 -0.11 -6.12
N ILE A 101 -8.42 -0.25 -5.44
CA ILE A 101 -7.90 -1.56 -5.03
C ILE A 101 -8.83 -2.20 -4.01
N ALA A 102 -9.21 -1.47 -2.95
CA ALA A 102 -10.13 -1.97 -1.93
C ALA A 102 -11.47 -2.40 -2.54
N ALA A 103 -12.04 -1.59 -3.45
CA ALA A 103 -13.28 -1.91 -4.15
C ALA A 103 -13.14 -3.13 -5.07
N SER A 104 -12.03 -3.24 -5.82
CA SER A 104 -11.78 -4.36 -6.73
C SER A 104 -11.60 -5.69 -6.00
N GLU A 105 -11.05 -5.67 -4.79
CA GLU A 105 -10.86 -6.87 -3.97
C GLU A 105 -12.09 -7.20 -3.10
N GLY A 106 -13.10 -6.32 -3.04
CA GLY A 106 -14.29 -6.50 -2.21
C GLY A 106 -14.05 -6.23 -0.72
N ASN A 107 -13.06 -5.41 -0.40
CA ASN A 107 -12.69 -5.05 0.95
C ASN A 107 -13.57 -3.90 1.47
N ASP A 108 -14.82 -4.22 1.80
CA ASP A 108 -15.86 -3.24 2.16
C ASP A 108 -15.44 -2.32 3.32
N LEU A 109 -14.77 -2.87 4.33
CA LEU A 109 -14.29 -2.08 5.48
C LEU A 109 -13.20 -1.09 5.06
N ALA A 110 -12.23 -1.51 4.25
CA ALA A 110 -11.20 -0.61 3.72
C ALA A 110 -11.81 0.49 2.85
N VAL A 111 -12.81 0.14 2.02
CA VAL A 111 -13.58 1.12 1.22
C VAL A 111 -14.23 2.17 2.12
N CYS A 112 -14.96 1.74 3.17
CA CYS A 112 -15.60 2.64 4.12
C CYS A 112 -14.59 3.59 4.77
N VAL A 113 -13.48 3.06 5.31
CA VAL A 113 -12.48 3.89 5.99
C VAL A 113 -11.79 4.87 5.04
N LEU A 114 -11.49 4.45 3.81
CA LEU A 114 -10.89 5.33 2.81
C LEU A 114 -11.85 6.47 2.43
N ILE A 115 -13.14 6.18 2.23
CA ILE A 115 -14.17 7.20 1.94
C ILE A 115 -14.35 8.16 3.12
N GLU A 116 -14.46 7.65 4.34
CA GLU A 116 -14.52 8.46 5.57
C GLU A 116 -13.30 9.39 5.70
N SER A 117 -12.15 8.93 5.21
CA SER A 117 -10.89 9.67 5.23
C SER A 117 -10.70 10.60 4.03
N GLY A 118 -11.74 10.82 3.22
CA GLY A 118 -11.71 11.76 2.09
C GLY A 118 -11.14 11.18 0.78
N ALA A 119 -11.14 9.85 0.61
CA ALA A 119 -10.91 9.25 -0.71
C ALA A 119 -12.01 9.72 -1.67
N ASN A 120 -11.62 10.13 -2.87
CA ASN A 120 -12.56 10.58 -3.88
C ASN A 120 -13.04 9.38 -4.72
N PRO A 121 -14.31 8.95 -4.58
CA PRO A 121 -14.85 7.80 -5.30
C PRO A 121 -15.01 8.07 -6.81
N ASN A 122 -15.01 9.34 -7.22
CA ASN A 122 -15.08 9.72 -8.63
C ASN A 122 -13.70 9.81 -9.29
N THR A 123 -12.64 9.38 -8.60
CA THR A 123 -11.32 9.34 -9.22
C THR A 123 -11.36 8.38 -10.40
N ARG A 124 -11.05 8.89 -11.59
CA ARG A 124 -10.92 8.04 -12.77
C ARG A 124 -9.55 7.38 -12.77
N ASP A 125 -9.54 6.06 -12.89
CA ASP A 125 -8.36 5.33 -13.31
C ASP A 125 -7.97 5.74 -14.74
N THR A 126 -6.73 5.47 -15.13
CA THR A 126 -6.26 5.81 -16.49
C THR A 126 -6.84 4.91 -17.57
N GLN A 127 -7.60 3.87 -17.21
CA GLN A 127 -8.11 2.88 -18.15
C GLN A 127 -9.59 3.07 -18.51
N ASN A 128 -10.28 4.05 -17.91
CA ASN A 128 -11.67 4.40 -18.22
C ASN A 128 -12.59 3.17 -18.20
N VAL A 129 -12.35 2.24 -17.27
CA VAL A 129 -13.17 1.04 -17.09
C VAL A 129 -14.09 1.30 -15.90
N PHE A 130 -15.39 1.37 -16.18
CA PHE A 130 -16.42 1.54 -15.16
C PHE A 130 -16.47 0.27 -14.28
N PHE A 131 -16.39 0.44 -12.96
CA PHE A 131 -16.72 -0.59 -11.97
C PHE A 131 -18.22 -0.61 -11.70
#